data_AF-I1Q1S7-F1
#
_entry.id   AF-I1Q1S7-F1
#
_cell.length_a   1.000
_cell.length_b   1.000
_cell.length_c   1.000
_cell.angle_alpha   90.00
_cell.angle_beta   90.00
_cell.angle_gamma   90.00
#
_symmetry.space_group_name_H-M   'P 1'
#
loop_
_entity.id
_entity.type
_entity.pdbx_description
1 polymer ?
#
loop_
_entity_poly.entity_id
_entity_poly.type
_entity_poly.pdbx_seq_one_letter_code
_entity_poly.pdbx_strand_id
1 'polypeptide(L)'
;MASHVLLIRQDIATPWWFILRAFVGAAYVGFVALRLLAYLWLCLPRMPKGDLRRRYGEWAVVTGPTSGIGRAMALELARHGLNLVLVGRDPAILRQISDTIASLSELIVVNNAGVAEPGAVYLHEADVEAWARMVRVNVSAVTEVTAAVLPGMVARGRGGAVVNIGSAASESIPSLPLYTMYSSTKRYVAQFSRSLHVEYASKGIHVQCQILIKSGKYVRANRESNRSVYGS
;
A
#
# COMPACT_ATOMS: atom_id res chain seq x y z
N MET A 1 74.65 -25.40 20.38
CA MET A 1 74.37 -24.81 19.03
C MET A 1 72.96 -24.25 19.04
N ALA A 2 72.83 -23.01 19.51
CA ALA A 2 71.57 -22.30 19.75
C ALA A 2 71.37 -21.22 18.68
N SER A 3 71.28 -21.61 17.41
CA SER A 3 71.32 -20.66 16.28
C SER A 3 70.22 -20.86 15.23
N HIS A 4 69.19 -21.66 15.50
CA HIS A 4 68.08 -21.88 14.54
C HIS A 4 66.70 -21.41 15.00
N VAL A 5 66.56 -20.82 16.19
CA VAL A 5 65.24 -20.44 16.76
C VAL A 5 64.84 -18.98 16.46
N LEU A 6 65.66 -18.21 15.73
CA LEU A 6 65.56 -16.75 15.68
C LEU A 6 65.29 -16.16 14.28
N LEU A 7 64.52 -16.86 13.43
CA LEU A 7 64.25 -16.40 12.05
C LEU A 7 62.79 -16.49 11.58
N ILE A 8 61.81 -16.64 12.49
CA ILE A 8 60.38 -16.55 12.14
C ILE A 8 59.60 -15.71 13.17
N ARG A 9 60.08 -14.50 13.45
CA ARG A 9 59.20 -13.37 13.76
C ARG A 9 59.39 -12.35 12.65
N GLN A 10 58.87 -12.69 11.46
CA GLN A 10 58.55 -11.66 10.48
C GLN A 10 57.39 -10.89 11.11
N ASP A 11 57.65 -9.68 11.58
CA ASP A 11 56.60 -8.71 11.90
C ASP A 11 55.83 -8.46 10.59
N ILE A 12 54.78 -9.25 10.35
CA ILE A 12 53.85 -9.01 9.25
C ILE A 12 53.08 -7.75 9.64
N ALA A 13 53.71 -6.60 9.40
CA ALA A 13 53.07 -5.30 9.51
C ALA A 13 51.82 -5.35 8.64
N THR A 14 50.66 -5.10 9.26
CA THR A 14 49.38 -5.22 8.59
C THR A 14 49.39 -4.30 7.37
N PRO A 15 49.20 -4.82 6.14
CA PRO A 15 49.36 -4.00 4.95
C PRO A 15 48.37 -2.83 4.94
N TRP A 16 48.78 -1.66 4.46
CA TRP A 16 47.94 -0.46 4.41
C TRP A 16 46.61 -0.69 3.65
N TRP A 17 46.60 -1.57 2.65
CA TRP A 17 45.40 -1.94 1.90
C TRP A 17 44.37 -2.70 2.75
N PHE A 18 44.83 -3.45 3.76
CA PHE A 18 43.97 -4.17 4.69
C PHE A 18 43.28 -3.19 5.64
N ILE A 19 44.06 -2.24 6.18
CA ILE A 19 43.54 -1.16 7.05
C ILE A 19 42.53 -0.30 6.29
N LEU A 20 42.83 0.07 5.04
CA LEU A 20 41.92 0.82 4.19
C LEU A 20 40.59 0.09 3.95
N ARG A 21 40.64 -1.21 3.60
CA ARG A 21 39.43 -2.03 3.39
C ARG A 21 38.63 -2.21 4.67
N ALA A 22 39.29 -2.40 5.81
CA ALA A 22 38.63 -2.47 7.11
C ALA A 22 37.90 -1.16 7.45
N PHE A 23 38.51 0.00 7.15
CA PHE A 23 37.89 1.30 7.36
C PHE A 23 36.68 1.52 6.45
N VAL A 24 36.79 1.19 5.16
CA VAL A 24 35.66 1.24 4.20
C VAL A 24 34.52 0.32 4.66
N GLY A 25 34.84 -0.89 5.13
CA GLY A 25 33.87 -1.84 5.67
C GLY A 25 33.16 -1.29 6.92
N ALA A 26 33.92 -0.73 7.87
CA ALA A 26 33.37 -0.12 9.08
C ALA A 26 32.49 1.10 8.77
N ALA A 27 32.90 1.94 7.82
CA ALA A 27 32.10 3.09 7.36
C ALA A 27 30.79 2.63 6.70
N TYR A 28 30.83 1.58 5.87
CA TYR A 28 29.63 1.01 5.27
C TYR A 28 28.68 0.41 6.32
N VAL A 29 29.19 -0.37 7.27
CA VAL A 29 28.39 -0.92 8.37
C VAL A 29 27.77 0.21 9.21
N GLY A 30 28.55 1.25 9.52
CA GLY A 30 28.04 2.44 10.21
C GLY A 30 26.93 3.14 9.43
N PHE A 31 27.09 3.31 8.11
CA PHE A 31 26.07 3.88 7.23
C PHE A 31 24.79 3.03 7.19
N VAL A 32 24.93 1.69 7.08
CA VAL A 32 23.79 0.76 7.11
C VAL A 32 23.10 0.77 8.47
N ALA A 33 23.86 0.81 9.58
CA ALA A 33 23.33 0.90 10.93
C ALA A 33 22.58 2.22 11.15
N LEU A 34 23.12 3.35 10.69
CA LEU A 34 22.43 4.64 10.74
C LEU A 34 21.13 4.62 9.93
N ARG A 35 21.13 4.02 8.73
CA ARG A 35 19.90 3.85 7.94
C ARG A 35 18.88 2.96 8.65
N LEU A 36 19.33 1.88 9.29
CA LEU A 36 18.47 0.99 10.06
C LEU A 36 17.88 1.71 11.27
N LEU A 37 18.69 2.45 12.03
CA LEU A 37 18.24 3.25 13.17
C LEU A 37 17.26 4.34 12.74
N ALA A 38 17.52 5.03 11.62
CA ALA A 38 16.59 6.01 11.06
C ALA A 38 15.26 5.34 10.62
N TYR A 39 15.32 4.16 10.02
CA TYR A 39 14.15 3.37 9.67
C TYR A 39 13.36 2.93 10.92
N LEU A 40 14.03 2.39 11.93
CA LEU A 40 13.42 2.01 13.20
C LEU A 40 12.81 3.21 13.93
N TRP A 41 13.46 4.39 13.85
CA TRP A 41 12.94 5.65 14.38
C TRP A 41 11.69 6.14 13.63
N LEU A 42 11.59 5.87 12.33
CA LEU A 42 10.37 6.09 11.54
C LEU A 42 9.27 5.06 11.87
N CYS A 43 9.63 3.84 12.26
CA CYS A 43 8.70 2.79 12.68
C CYS A 43 8.17 2.98 14.11
N LEU A 44 8.81 3.84 14.93
CA LEU A 44 8.22 4.27 16.20
C LEU A 44 6.90 4.98 15.88
N PRO A 45 5.77 4.59 16.50
CA PRO A 45 4.45 5.08 16.14
C PRO A 45 4.31 6.56 16.49
N ARG A 46 4.69 7.43 15.56
CA ARG A 46 4.18 8.80 15.50
C ARG A 46 2.84 8.73 14.78
N MET A 47 1.78 8.32 15.48
CA MET A 47 0.45 8.70 15.01
C MET A 47 0.37 10.21 15.06
N PRO A 48 0.27 10.92 13.91
CA PRO A 48 0.02 12.34 13.95
C PRO A 48 -1.35 12.51 14.61
N LYS A 49 -1.36 13.07 15.82
CA LYS A 49 -2.58 13.55 16.49
C LYS A 49 -3.05 14.77 15.71
N GLY A 50 -3.70 14.54 14.57
CA GLY A 50 -4.18 15.56 13.67
C GLY A 50 -5.62 15.28 13.30
N ASP A 51 -6.44 16.32 13.32
CA ASP A 51 -7.82 16.25 12.87
C ASP A 51 -7.83 16.04 11.34
N LEU A 52 -8.25 14.83 10.92
CA LEU A 52 -8.37 14.45 9.51
C LEU A 52 -9.29 15.40 8.76
N ARG A 53 -10.34 15.89 9.41
CA ARG A 53 -11.32 16.81 8.83
C ARG A 53 -10.66 18.12 8.45
N ARG A 54 -9.88 18.71 9.37
CA ARG A 54 -9.12 19.95 9.10
C ARG A 54 -8.09 19.79 8.00
N ARG A 55 -7.50 18.59 7.87
CA ARG A 55 -6.39 18.37 6.94
C ARG A 55 -6.85 18.01 5.52
N TYR A 56 -7.88 17.18 5.39
CA TYR A 56 -8.26 16.57 4.12
C TYR A 56 -9.68 16.89 3.65
N GLY A 57 -10.56 17.30 4.57
CA GLY A 57 -11.95 17.62 4.28
C GLY A 57 -12.94 16.82 5.11
N GLU A 58 -14.22 17.18 5.01
CA GLU A 58 -15.29 16.57 5.82
C GLU A 58 -15.79 15.24 5.28
N TRP A 59 -15.52 14.92 4.02
CA TRP A 59 -16.05 13.73 3.38
C TRP A 59 -14.98 12.65 3.21
N ALA A 60 -15.43 11.40 3.21
CA ALA A 60 -14.65 10.28 2.76
C ALA A 60 -15.46 9.32 1.87
N VAL A 61 -14.85 8.86 0.79
CA VAL A 61 -15.40 7.85 -0.11
C VAL A 61 -14.68 6.55 0.17
N VAL A 62 -15.44 5.48 0.42
CA VAL A 62 -14.87 4.15 0.66
C VAL A 62 -15.49 3.15 -0.31
N THR A 63 -14.64 2.53 -1.14
CA THR A 63 -15.09 1.48 -2.07
C THR A 63 -15.01 0.08 -1.42
N GLY A 64 -15.98 -0.78 -1.72
CA GLY A 64 -16.13 -2.08 -1.06
C GLY A 64 -16.32 -2.02 0.47
N PRO A 65 -17.25 -1.21 1.02
CA PRO A 65 -17.36 -0.94 2.46
C PRO A 65 -18.14 -2.00 3.24
N THR A 66 -18.70 -3.01 2.56
CA THR A 66 -19.63 -3.98 3.18
C THR A 66 -18.94 -4.98 4.10
N SER A 67 -17.64 -5.24 3.92
CA SER A 67 -16.92 -6.20 4.76
C SER A 67 -15.43 -5.92 4.85
N GLY A 68 -14.78 -6.57 5.81
CA GLY A 68 -13.33 -6.56 5.97
C GLY A 68 -12.74 -5.17 6.14
N ILE A 69 -11.65 -4.92 5.40
CA ILE A 69 -10.85 -3.69 5.49
C ILE A 69 -11.72 -2.48 5.15
N GLY A 70 -12.53 -2.55 4.08
CA GLY A 70 -13.41 -1.45 3.70
C GLY A 70 -14.40 -1.09 4.79
N ARG A 71 -15.01 -2.09 5.45
CA ARG A 71 -15.92 -1.86 6.57
C ARG A 71 -15.20 -1.24 7.77
N ALA A 72 -14.04 -1.76 8.13
CA ALA A 72 -13.25 -1.22 9.24
C ALA A 72 -12.80 0.22 8.97
N MET A 73 -12.33 0.51 7.76
CA MET A 73 -11.95 1.86 7.32
C MET A 73 -13.13 2.83 7.35
N ALA A 74 -14.30 2.41 6.84
CA ALA A 74 -15.51 3.21 6.89
C ALA A 74 -15.89 3.55 8.34
N LEU A 75 -15.95 2.54 9.22
CA LEU A 75 -16.28 2.75 10.64
C LEU A 75 -15.27 3.66 11.34
N GLU A 76 -13.97 3.49 11.07
CA GLU A 76 -12.94 4.34 11.68
C GLU A 76 -13.04 5.79 11.21
N LEU A 77 -13.25 6.01 9.90
CA LEU A 77 -13.47 7.35 9.36
C LEU A 77 -14.74 8.00 9.93
N ALA A 78 -15.82 7.22 10.15
CA ALA A 78 -17.01 7.71 10.84
C ALA A 78 -16.72 8.12 12.29
N ARG A 79 -15.92 7.34 13.03
CA ARG A 79 -15.51 7.65 14.41
C ARG A 79 -14.70 8.94 14.50
N HIS A 80 -14.00 9.29 13.42
CA HIS A 80 -13.29 10.56 13.28
C HIS A 80 -14.19 11.72 12.81
N GLY A 81 -15.50 11.49 12.64
CA GLY A 81 -16.48 12.54 12.33
C GLY A 81 -16.53 12.95 10.86
N LEU A 82 -16.09 12.09 9.94
CA LEU A 82 -16.23 12.31 8.49
C LEU A 82 -17.59 11.81 7.98
N ASN A 83 -18.15 12.54 7.01
CA ASN A 83 -19.31 12.13 6.24
C ASN A 83 -18.89 11.08 5.21
N LEU A 84 -19.62 9.96 5.13
CA LEU A 84 -19.22 8.83 4.30
C LEU A 84 -20.06 8.69 3.04
N VAL A 85 -19.39 8.46 1.92
CA VAL A 85 -19.97 7.95 0.69
C VAL A 85 -19.48 6.51 0.48
N LEU A 86 -20.40 5.57 0.58
CA LEU A 86 -20.12 4.14 0.56
C LEU A 86 -20.41 3.58 -0.83
N VAL A 87 -19.37 3.11 -1.53
CA VAL A 87 -19.49 2.68 -2.92
C VAL A 87 -19.26 1.18 -3.06
N GLY A 88 -20.20 0.51 -3.73
CA GLY A 88 -20.12 -0.93 -3.99
C GLY A 88 -18.98 -1.33 -4.93
N ARG A 89 -18.96 -2.62 -5.27
CA ARG A 89 -18.00 -3.20 -6.25
C ARG A 89 -18.57 -3.25 -7.67
N ASP A 90 -19.80 -2.79 -7.87
CA ASP A 90 -20.48 -2.82 -9.16
C ASP A 90 -19.94 -1.71 -10.07
N PRO A 91 -19.34 -2.05 -11.23
CA PRO A 91 -18.82 -1.08 -12.19
C PRO A 91 -19.86 -0.09 -12.71
N ALA A 92 -21.14 -0.48 -12.82
CA ALA A 92 -22.20 0.41 -13.29
C ALA A 92 -22.49 1.52 -12.26
N ILE A 93 -22.51 1.14 -10.99
CA ILE A 93 -22.72 2.06 -9.86
C ILE A 93 -21.51 3.00 -9.71
N LEU A 94 -20.29 2.50 -9.91
CA LEU A 94 -19.07 3.31 -9.83
C LEU A 94 -19.08 4.48 -10.82
N ARG A 95 -19.57 4.28 -12.06
CA ARG A 95 -19.66 5.35 -13.05
C ARG A 95 -20.70 6.39 -12.72
N GLN A 96 -21.90 5.99 -12.30
CA GLN A 96 -22.96 6.92 -11.90
C GLN A 96 -22.55 7.77 -10.68
N ILE A 97 -21.85 7.14 -9.73
CA ILE A 97 -21.39 7.82 -8.52
C ILE A 97 -20.15 8.69 -8.81
N SER A 98 -19.37 8.42 -9.86
CA SER A 98 -18.20 9.21 -10.26
C SER A 98 -18.52 10.70 -10.41
N ASP A 99 -19.67 11.04 -11.00
CA ASP A 99 -20.10 12.44 -11.18
C ASP A 99 -20.46 13.09 -9.84
N THR A 100 -21.07 12.31 -8.93
CA THR A 100 -21.36 12.76 -7.57
C THR A 100 -20.08 12.91 -6.75
N ILE A 101 -19.11 12.01 -6.93
CA ILE A 101 -17.80 12.08 -6.28
C ILE A 101 -17.01 13.28 -6.80
N ALA A 102 -17.09 13.59 -8.10
CA ALA A 102 -16.43 14.73 -8.70
C ALA A 102 -16.93 16.07 -8.14
N SER A 103 -18.19 16.14 -7.68
CA SER A 103 -18.72 17.33 -7.00
C SER A 103 -18.25 17.47 -5.55
N LEU A 104 -17.73 16.39 -4.95
CA LEU A 104 -17.16 16.40 -3.60
C LEU A 104 -15.67 16.78 -3.65
N SER A 105 -15.39 18.07 -3.49
CA SER A 105 -14.02 18.63 -3.51
C SER A 105 -13.21 18.41 -2.22
N GLU A 106 -13.86 17.98 -1.13
CA GLU A 106 -13.27 17.82 0.21
C GLU A 106 -13.25 16.36 0.65
N LEU A 107 -12.30 15.57 0.15
CA LEU A 107 -12.43 14.12 0.21
C LEU A 107 -11.16 13.36 0.60
N ILE A 108 -11.33 12.38 1.48
CA ILE A 108 -10.44 11.23 1.62
C ILE A 108 -11.01 10.08 0.77
N VAL A 109 -10.20 9.51 -0.12
CA VAL A 109 -10.64 8.41 -0.99
C VAL A 109 -9.95 7.14 -0.58
N VAL A 110 -10.74 6.11 -0.27
CA VAL A 110 -10.25 4.77 0.07
C VAL A 110 -10.67 3.80 -1.03
N ASN A 111 -9.73 3.52 -1.94
CA ASN A 111 -9.90 2.50 -2.97
C ASN A 111 -9.58 1.13 -2.39
N ASN A 112 -10.55 0.54 -1.71
CA ASN A 112 -10.45 -0.77 -1.08
C ASN A 112 -11.04 -1.91 -1.93
N ALA A 113 -12.01 -1.60 -2.80
CA ALA A 113 -12.65 -2.60 -3.65
C ALA A 113 -11.61 -3.45 -4.41
N GLY A 114 -11.77 -4.76 -4.33
CA GLY A 114 -10.92 -5.70 -5.03
C GLY A 114 -11.47 -7.13 -4.95
N VAL A 115 -11.14 -7.92 -5.96
CA VAL A 115 -11.52 -9.32 -6.12
C VAL A 115 -10.31 -10.18 -6.45
N ALA A 116 -10.36 -11.44 -6.06
CA ALA A 116 -9.32 -12.42 -6.32
C ALA A 116 -9.87 -13.70 -6.97
N GLU A 117 -11.19 -13.81 -7.11
CA GLU A 117 -11.90 -14.86 -7.82
C GLU A 117 -11.50 -14.87 -9.30
N PRO A 118 -11.27 -16.04 -9.91
CA PRO A 118 -11.54 -17.41 -9.44
C PRO A 118 -10.55 -17.99 -8.41
N GLY A 119 -9.49 -17.28 -8.04
CA GLY A 119 -8.50 -17.72 -7.07
C GLY A 119 -7.27 -18.35 -7.72
N ALA A 120 -6.72 -19.38 -7.09
CA ALA A 120 -5.52 -20.09 -7.57
C ALA A 120 -5.88 -21.06 -8.70
N VAL A 121 -5.68 -20.65 -9.95
CA VAL A 121 -5.93 -21.48 -11.14
C VAL A 121 -4.92 -21.18 -12.24
N TYR A 122 -4.72 -22.09 -13.19
CA TYR A 122 -3.96 -21.75 -14.38
C TYR A 122 -4.73 -20.74 -15.23
N LEU A 123 -4.00 -19.90 -15.97
CA LEU A 123 -4.61 -18.82 -16.76
C LEU A 123 -5.64 -19.34 -17.78
N HIS A 124 -5.36 -20.51 -18.37
CA HIS A 124 -6.21 -21.14 -19.39
C HIS A 124 -7.40 -21.92 -18.82
N GLU A 125 -7.48 -22.11 -17.50
CA GLU A 125 -8.56 -22.88 -16.85
C GLU A 125 -9.76 -22.03 -16.46
N ALA A 126 -9.62 -20.70 -16.48
CA ALA A 126 -10.72 -19.81 -16.16
C ALA A 126 -11.11 -18.93 -17.32
N ASP A 127 -12.37 -18.51 -17.27
CA ASP A 127 -13.03 -17.74 -18.30
C ASP A 127 -12.40 -16.35 -18.48
N VAL A 128 -12.35 -15.88 -19.72
CA VAL A 128 -11.78 -14.57 -20.06
C VAL A 128 -12.58 -13.46 -19.37
N GLU A 129 -13.88 -13.65 -19.24
CA GLU A 129 -14.83 -12.76 -18.58
C GLU A 129 -14.53 -12.65 -17.08
N ALA A 130 -14.09 -13.74 -16.44
CA ALA A 130 -13.67 -13.71 -15.04
C ALA A 130 -12.40 -12.86 -14.87
N TRP A 131 -11.42 -13.02 -15.78
CA TRP A 131 -10.21 -12.20 -15.80
C TRP A 131 -10.49 -10.73 -16.10
N ALA A 132 -11.34 -10.44 -17.09
CA ALA A 132 -11.75 -9.09 -17.44
C ALA A 132 -12.49 -8.40 -16.28
N ARG A 133 -13.31 -9.15 -15.53
CA ARG A 133 -13.98 -8.66 -14.32
C ARG A 133 -12.97 -8.31 -13.23
N MET A 134 -11.97 -9.16 -13.00
CA MET A 134 -10.91 -8.87 -12.02
C MET A 134 -10.13 -7.61 -12.39
N VAL A 135 -9.73 -7.47 -13.66
CA VAL A 135 -9.05 -6.25 -14.14
C VAL A 135 -9.95 -5.03 -13.96
N ARG A 136 -11.22 -5.11 -14.34
CA ARG A 136 -12.14 -3.98 -14.21
C ARG A 136 -12.30 -3.51 -12.76
N VAL A 137 -12.43 -4.44 -11.81
CA VAL A 137 -12.60 -4.10 -10.39
C VAL A 137 -11.29 -3.66 -9.74
N ASN A 138 -10.16 -4.33 -10.03
CA ASN A 138 -8.89 -4.06 -9.35
C ASN A 138 -8.08 -2.93 -9.98
N VAL A 139 -8.29 -2.65 -11.28
CA VAL A 139 -7.54 -1.67 -12.07
C VAL A 139 -8.47 -0.54 -12.47
N SER A 140 -9.40 -0.79 -13.39
CA SER A 140 -10.22 0.27 -14.00
C SER A 140 -10.98 1.09 -12.96
N ALA A 141 -11.66 0.45 -12.02
CA ALA A 141 -12.40 1.14 -10.97
C ALA A 141 -11.52 2.05 -10.09
N VAL A 142 -10.33 1.58 -9.72
CA VAL A 142 -9.37 2.38 -8.92
C VAL A 142 -8.91 3.60 -9.71
N THR A 143 -8.61 3.42 -10.99
CA THR A 143 -8.20 4.50 -11.90
C THR A 143 -9.33 5.50 -12.10
N GLU A 144 -10.55 5.04 -12.38
CA GLU A 144 -11.74 5.87 -12.64
C GLU A 144 -12.08 6.73 -11.41
N VAL A 145 -12.19 6.13 -10.22
CA VAL A 145 -12.49 6.86 -8.98
C VAL A 145 -11.39 7.88 -8.66
N THR A 146 -10.12 7.49 -8.84
CA THR A 146 -8.99 8.41 -8.59
C THR A 146 -8.94 9.55 -9.62
N ALA A 147 -9.24 9.27 -10.88
CA ALA A 147 -9.28 10.29 -11.93
C ALA A 147 -10.43 11.29 -11.70
N ALA A 148 -11.57 10.84 -11.18
CA ALA A 148 -12.72 11.70 -10.90
C ALA A 148 -12.48 12.72 -9.77
N VAL A 149 -11.74 12.32 -8.73
CA VAL A 149 -11.51 13.16 -7.53
C VAL A 149 -10.34 14.11 -7.67
N LEU A 150 -9.31 13.74 -8.44
CA LEU A 150 -8.07 14.51 -8.51
C LEU A 150 -8.27 15.95 -9.02
N PRO A 151 -9.06 16.23 -10.07
CA PRO A 151 -9.32 17.61 -10.51
C PRO A 151 -9.89 18.49 -9.40
N GLY A 152 -10.87 17.99 -8.64
CA GLY A 152 -11.46 18.69 -7.50
C GLY A 152 -10.44 18.96 -6.38
N MET A 153 -9.63 17.95 -6.03
CA MET A 153 -8.55 18.10 -5.04
C MET A 153 -7.52 19.16 -5.46
N VAL A 154 -7.14 19.18 -6.74
CA VAL A 154 -6.18 20.14 -7.29
C VAL A 154 -6.76 21.54 -7.31
N ALA A 155 -7.97 21.72 -7.85
CA ALA A 155 -8.63 23.02 -7.95
C ALA A 155 -8.81 23.69 -6.58
N ARG A 156 -9.05 22.90 -5.53
CA ARG A 156 -9.20 23.39 -4.16
C ARG A 156 -7.90 23.94 -3.58
N GLY A 157 -6.75 23.35 -3.92
CA GLY A 157 -5.44 23.78 -3.43
C GLY A 157 -5.19 23.60 -1.92
N ARG A 158 -6.08 22.93 -1.17
CA ARG A 158 -5.88 22.64 0.29
C ARG A 158 -5.45 21.19 0.55
N GLY A 159 -4.96 20.49 -0.46
CA GLY A 159 -4.52 19.09 -0.37
C GLY A 159 -5.62 18.04 -0.54
N GLY A 160 -5.31 16.79 -0.21
CA GLY A 160 -6.24 15.66 -0.36
C GLY A 160 -5.56 14.35 0.01
N ALA A 161 -6.33 13.27 0.18
CA ALA A 161 -5.77 11.96 0.47
C ALA A 161 -6.42 10.87 -0.39
N VAL A 162 -5.59 10.08 -1.06
CA VAL A 162 -5.99 8.87 -1.78
C VAL A 162 -5.25 7.68 -1.17
N VAL A 163 -6.01 6.74 -0.62
CA VAL A 163 -5.53 5.52 0.03
C VAL A 163 -5.97 4.33 -0.80
N ASN A 164 -5.03 3.73 -1.51
CA ASN A 164 -5.27 2.54 -2.31
C ASN A 164 -4.89 1.29 -1.51
N ILE A 165 -5.72 0.24 -1.57
CA ILE A 165 -5.42 -1.03 -0.88
C ILE A 165 -4.66 -1.97 -1.81
N GLY A 166 -3.37 -2.13 -1.52
CA GLY A 166 -2.46 -3.06 -2.18
C GLY A 166 -2.50 -4.46 -1.58
N SER A 167 -1.46 -5.24 -1.85
CA SER A 167 -1.30 -6.59 -1.32
C SER A 167 0.18 -6.93 -1.19
N ALA A 168 0.56 -7.58 -0.08
CA ALA A 168 1.93 -8.08 0.06
C ALA A 168 2.26 -9.17 -0.98
N ALA A 169 1.24 -9.88 -1.45
CA ALA A 169 1.32 -10.88 -2.50
C ALA A 169 1.89 -10.36 -3.84
N SER A 170 1.92 -9.04 -4.06
CA SER A 170 2.45 -8.43 -5.27
C SER A 170 3.66 -7.51 -5.04
N GLU A 171 3.98 -7.15 -3.80
CA GLU A 171 5.09 -6.22 -3.49
C GLU A 171 6.26 -6.90 -2.76
N SER A 172 5.99 -7.94 -1.97
CA SER A 172 7.02 -8.66 -1.20
C SER A 172 7.36 -10.02 -1.80
N ILE A 173 6.56 -10.49 -2.76
CA ILE A 173 6.72 -11.79 -3.41
C ILE A 173 7.00 -11.54 -4.89
N PRO A 174 8.18 -11.92 -5.42
CA PRO A 174 8.55 -11.66 -6.82
C PRO A 174 7.63 -12.34 -7.84
N SER A 175 7.09 -13.51 -7.50
CA SER A 175 6.17 -14.27 -8.34
C SER A 175 5.22 -15.09 -7.48
N LEU A 176 3.94 -15.06 -7.80
CA LEU A 176 2.90 -15.83 -7.12
C LEU A 176 2.12 -16.67 -8.14
N PRO A 177 2.62 -17.88 -8.47
CA PRO A 177 1.98 -18.79 -9.42
C PRO A 177 0.51 -19.04 -9.06
N LEU A 178 -0.31 -19.30 -10.08
CA LEU A 178 -1.77 -19.50 -10.00
C LEU A 178 -2.59 -18.25 -9.59
N TYR A 179 -1.94 -17.20 -9.06
CA TYR A 179 -2.54 -15.89 -8.79
C TYR A 179 -2.02 -14.82 -9.75
N THR A 180 -1.63 -15.20 -10.97
CA THR A 180 -0.98 -14.31 -11.93
C THR A 180 -1.79 -13.04 -12.18
N MET A 181 -3.09 -13.15 -12.47
CA MET A 181 -3.95 -11.97 -12.71
C MET A 181 -4.12 -11.11 -11.46
N TYR A 182 -4.35 -11.74 -10.29
CA TYR A 182 -4.52 -11.00 -9.04
C TYR A 182 -3.26 -10.23 -8.64
N SER A 183 -2.10 -10.90 -8.63
CA SER A 183 -0.82 -10.28 -8.29
C SER A 183 -0.44 -9.18 -9.27
N SER A 184 -0.70 -9.36 -10.58
CA SER A 184 -0.45 -8.34 -11.61
C SER A 184 -1.31 -7.09 -11.40
N THR A 185 -2.61 -7.26 -11.14
CA THR A 185 -3.50 -6.11 -10.87
C THR A 185 -3.14 -5.38 -9.58
N LYS A 186 -2.69 -6.08 -8.54
CA LYS A 186 -2.22 -5.42 -7.31
C LYS A 186 -0.86 -4.74 -7.46
N ARG A 187 0.01 -5.25 -8.34
CA ARG A 187 1.25 -4.56 -8.74
C ARG A 187 0.95 -3.25 -9.49
N TYR A 188 -0.05 -3.25 -10.37
CA TYR A 188 -0.55 -2.03 -11.01
C TYR A 188 -0.94 -0.99 -9.96
N VAL A 189 -1.77 -1.34 -8.98
CA VAL A 189 -2.23 -0.41 -7.93
C VAL A 189 -1.06 0.19 -7.16
N ALA A 190 -0.04 -0.61 -6.85
CA ALA A 190 1.15 -0.12 -6.16
C ALA A 190 1.97 0.86 -7.01
N GLN A 191 2.21 0.54 -8.28
CA GLN A 191 2.93 1.44 -9.19
C GLN A 191 2.13 2.73 -9.46
N PHE A 192 0.84 2.60 -9.75
CA PHE A 192 -0.09 3.71 -9.93
C PHE A 192 -0.04 4.69 -8.75
N SER A 193 -0.09 4.16 -7.52
CA SER A 193 -0.02 4.98 -6.31
C SER A 193 1.33 5.70 -6.15
N ARG A 194 2.45 5.03 -6.50
CA ARG A 194 3.80 5.61 -6.44
C ARG A 194 3.97 6.76 -7.42
N SER A 195 3.52 6.58 -8.66
CA SER A 195 3.59 7.64 -9.68
C SER A 195 2.78 8.86 -9.25
N LEU A 196 1.51 8.65 -8.88
CA LEU A 196 0.63 9.75 -8.46
C LEU A 196 1.12 10.47 -7.19
N HIS A 197 1.73 9.73 -6.26
CA HIS A 197 2.33 10.35 -5.07
C HIS A 197 3.34 11.43 -5.46
N VAL A 198 4.25 11.13 -6.39
CA VAL A 198 5.28 12.08 -6.84
C VAL A 198 4.66 13.21 -7.67
N GLU A 199 3.73 12.90 -8.57
CA GLU A 199 3.08 13.88 -9.46
C GLU A 199 2.24 14.94 -8.72
N TYR A 200 1.63 14.55 -7.60
CA TYR A 200 0.68 15.40 -6.86
C TYR A 200 1.18 15.85 -5.48
N ALA A 201 2.38 15.43 -5.05
CA ALA A 201 2.99 15.86 -3.79
C ALA A 201 3.10 17.39 -3.67
N SER A 202 3.52 18.08 -4.74
CA SER A 202 3.63 19.54 -4.76
C SER A 202 2.29 20.26 -4.64
N LYS A 203 1.18 19.54 -4.87
CA LYS A 203 -0.19 20.04 -4.75
C LYS A 203 -0.82 19.71 -3.38
N GLY A 204 -0.02 19.16 -2.46
CA GLY A 204 -0.48 18.77 -1.11
C GLY A 204 -1.39 17.54 -1.09
N ILE A 205 -1.48 16.79 -2.20
CA ILE A 205 -2.31 15.59 -2.29
C ILE A 205 -1.44 14.38 -1.97
N HIS A 206 -1.86 13.62 -0.97
CA HIS A 206 -1.15 12.45 -0.48
C HIS A 206 -1.76 11.21 -1.11
N VAL A 207 -1.01 10.54 -1.99
CA VAL A 207 -1.38 9.22 -2.51
C VAL A 207 -0.55 8.17 -1.81
N GLN A 208 -1.19 7.13 -1.27
CA GLN A 208 -0.51 6.04 -0.59
C GLN A 208 -1.15 4.70 -0.95
N CYS A 209 -0.30 3.69 -1.17
CA CYS A 209 -0.73 2.30 -1.26
C CYS A 209 -0.47 1.59 0.06
N GLN A 210 -1.52 1.12 0.72
CA GLN A 210 -1.41 0.33 1.93
C GLN A 210 -1.24 -1.14 1.58
N ILE A 211 -0.06 -1.68 1.85
CA ILE A 211 0.27 -3.08 1.63
C ILE A 211 -0.20 -3.86 2.86
N LEU A 212 -1.19 -4.73 2.66
CA LEU A 212 -1.77 -5.52 3.73
C LEU A 212 -1.42 -7.00 3.59
N ILE A 213 -1.16 -7.62 4.74
CA ILE A 213 -1.06 -9.07 4.89
C ILE A 213 -2.29 -9.52 5.67
N LYS A 214 -3.17 -10.29 5.05
CA LYS A 214 -4.33 -10.86 5.74
C LYS A 214 -3.88 -12.10 6.50
N SER A 215 -3.91 -12.03 7.83
CA SER A 215 -3.67 -13.21 8.67
C SER A 215 -4.87 -14.17 8.62
N GLY A 216 -4.64 -15.47 8.85
CA GLY A 216 -5.74 -16.45 8.95
C GLY A 216 -6.77 -16.08 10.03
N LYS A 217 -6.32 -15.50 11.15
CA LYS A 217 -7.19 -14.98 12.21
C LYS A 217 -8.11 -13.87 11.70
N TYR A 218 -7.57 -12.92 10.94
CA TYR A 218 -8.35 -11.84 10.34
C TYR A 218 -9.43 -12.39 9.39
N VAL A 219 -9.07 -13.34 8.51
CA VAL A 219 -10.02 -13.93 7.55
C VAL A 219 -11.18 -14.63 8.27
N ARG A 220 -10.87 -15.36 9.35
CA ARG A 220 -11.88 -16.06 10.17
C ARG A 220 -12.81 -15.08 10.88
N ALA A 221 -12.26 -14.10 11.59
CA ALA A 221 -13.05 -13.09 12.29
C ALA A 221 -13.94 -12.28 11.33
N ASN A 222 -13.45 -11.97 10.13
CA ASN A 222 -14.25 -11.28 9.12
C ASN A 222 -15.39 -12.14 8.58
N ARG A 223 -15.18 -13.46 8.39
CA ARG A 223 -16.26 -14.38 8.00
C ARG A 223 -17.33 -14.48 9.10
N GLU A 224 -16.92 -14.61 10.35
CA GLU A 224 -17.84 -14.68 11.50
C GLU A 224 -18.66 -13.39 11.63
N SER A 225 -18.02 -12.22 11.51
CA SER A 225 -18.70 -10.92 11.56
C SER A 225 -19.65 -10.70 10.38
N ASN A 226 -19.29 -11.14 9.16
CA ASN A 226 -20.21 -11.05 8.03
C ASN A 226 -21.44 -11.95 8.23
N ARG A 227 -21.24 -13.16 8.75
CA ARG A 227 -22.35 -14.11 9.00
C ARG A 227 -23.33 -13.57 10.05
N SER A 228 -22.85 -12.88 11.08
CA SER A 228 -23.71 -12.28 12.10
C SER A 228 -24.51 -11.08 11.58
N VAL A 229 -24.01 -10.37 10.57
CA VAL A 229 -24.66 -9.15 10.04
C VAL A 229 -25.62 -9.46 8.90
N TYR A 230 -25.28 -10.39 8.00
CA TYR A 230 -26.01 -10.58 6.75
C TYR A 230 -26.78 -11.91 6.67
N GLY A 231 -26.62 -12.81 7.63
CA GLY A 231 -27.16 -14.17 7.52
C GLY A 231 -26.44 -15.00 6.44
N SER A 232 -26.61 -16.32 6.47
CA SER A 232 -26.08 -17.23 5.45
C SER A 232 -26.92 -17.24 4.20
#